data_AF-A0A9Q3PPF8-F1
#
_entry.id   AF-A0A9Q3PPF8-F1
#
_cell.length_a   1.000
_cell.length_b   1.000
_cell.length_c   1.000
_cell.angle_alpha   90.00
_cell.angle_beta   90.00
_cell.angle_gamma   90.00
#
_symmetry.space_group_name_H-M   'P 1'
#
loop_
_entity.id
_entity.type
_entity.pdbx_description
1 polymer ?
#
loop_
_entity_poly.entity_id
_entity_poly.type
_entity_poly.pdbx_seq_one_letter_code
_entity_poly.pdbx_strand_id
1 'polypeptide(L)'
;MPENIPKSTTWTLKVKNPEHNHDATENIMVHPAFRKLNEQETSQIAQISESLLMPKKIKAQLFSQRESDWPVIPQDIYNQVKKINNDKLKGRIPIDSLIKTLKEEKFVWSSAKDTEGHINSFFFNQPLSIKLLYGFPNVILMDCTYKTNK
;
A
#
# COMPACT_ATOMS: atom_id res chain seq x y z
N MET A 1 -46.49 14.69 33.82
CA MET A 1 -46.97 14.37 32.46
C MET A 1 -45.76 14.42 31.55
N PRO A 2 -45.27 13.31 30.98
CA PRO A 2 -44.16 13.37 30.03
C PRO A 2 -44.67 13.88 28.68
N GLU A 3 -44.05 14.94 28.18
CA GLU A 3 -44.33 15.53 26.87
C GLU A 3 -43.99 14.53 25.76
N ASN A 4 -44.96 14.31 24.87
CA ASN A 4 -44.85 13.39 23.75
C ASN A 4 -44.12 14.09 22.59
N ILE A 5 -42.78 14.01 22.58
CA ILE A 5 -41.96 14.63 21.54
C ILE A 5 -42.12 13.82 20.24
N PRO A 6 -42.66 14.39 19.14
CA PRO A 6 -42.80 13.68 17.88
C PRO A 6 -41.43 13.29 17.34
N LYS A 7 -41.28 12.02 16.92
CA LYS A 7 -40.06 11.53 16.29
C LYS A 7 -39.91 12.17 14.90
N SER A 8 -39.16 13.25 14.84
CA SER A 8 -38.66 13.85 13.59
C SER A 8 -37.71 12.87 12.90
N THR A 9 -37.95 12.58 11.62
CA THR A 9 -37.05 11.81 10.74
C THR A 9 -35.81 12.62 10.31
N THR A 10 -35.69 13.86 10.77
CA THR A 10 -34.67 14.82 10.33
C THR A 10 -33.75 15.17 11.48
N TRP A 11 -32.45 14.97 11.28
CA TRP A 11 -31.42 15.39 12.23
C TRP A 11 -31.29 16.91 12.22
N THR A 12 -31.28 17.52 13.42
CA THR A 12 -31.02 18.96 13.59
C THR A 12 -29.75 19.14 14.43
N LEU A 13 -28.77 19.87 13.90
CA LEU A 13 -27.54 20.22 14.61
C LEU A 13 -27.69 21.62 15.21
N LYS A 14 -27.45 21.76 16.53
CA LYS A 14 -27.33 23.06 17.21
C LYS A 14 -25.97 23.17 17.87
N VAL A 15 -25.19 24.19 17.51
CA VAL A 15 -23.91 24.49 18.15
C VAL A 15 -24.18 25.19 19.48
N LYS A 16 -23.70 24.62 20.59
CA LYS A 16 -23.87 25.20 21.94
C LYS A 16 -22.72 26.14 22.34
N ASN A 17 -21.52 25.90 21.83
CA ASN A 17 -20.36 26.76 22.02
C ASN A 17 -19.54 26.76 20.73
N PRO A 18 -19.41 27.90 20.04
CA PRO A 18 -18.60 28.02 18.83
C PRO A 18 -17.11 28.30 19.11
N GLU A 19 -16.70 28.48 20.37
CA GLU A 19 -15.31 28.82 20.69
C GLU A 19 -14.36 27.63 20.50
N HIS A 20 -13.26 27.91 19.81
CA HIS A 20 -12.14 27.00 19.64
C HIS A 20 -11.00 27.41 20.56
N ASN A 21 -10.21 26.45 21.04
CA ASN A 21 -9.01 26.69 21.84
C ASN A 21 -7.76 26.97 21.00
N HIS A 22 -7.93 27.21 19.69
CA HIS A 22 -6.88 27.50 18.74
C HIS A 22 -7.47 28.31 17.57
N ASP A 23 -6.60 29.04 16.86
CA ASP A 23 -6.97 29.73 15.64
C ASP A 23 -7.22 28.77 14.47
N ALA A 24 -7.91 29.25 13.43
CA ALA A 24 -8.14 28.47 12.22
C ALA A 24 -6.79 28.00 11.62
N THR A 25 -6.76 26.76 11.15
CA THR A 25 -5.53 26.22 10.56
C THR A 25 -5.30 26.79 9.16
N GLU A 26 -4.13 27.38 8.93
CA GLU A 26 -3.73 27.93 7.63
C GLU A 26 -3.24 26.84 6.66
N ASN A 27 -2.71 25.74 7.20
CA ASN A 27 -2.17 24.64 6.40
C ASN A 27 -3.29 23.69 5.93
N ILE A 28 -3.69 23.80 4.67
CA ILE A 28 -4.70 22.93 4.05
C ILE A 28 -4.35 21.43 4.11
N MET A 29 -3.06 21.07 4.23
CA MET A 29 -2.61 19.67 4.28
C MET A 29 -3.02 18.97 5.59
N VAL A 30 -3.36 19.68 6.67
CA VAL A 30 -3.80 19.00 7.90
C VAL A 30 -5.18 18.36 7.75
N HIS A 31 -5.95 18.81 6.75
CA HIS A 31 -7.33 18.42 6.55
C HIS A 31 -7.45 17.35 5.45
N PRO A 32 -7.81 16.09 5.78
CA PRO A 32 -7.92 15.02 4.79
C PRO A 32 -8.89 15.31 3.63
N ALA A 33 -9.88 16.18 3.86
CA ALA A 33 -10.84 16.59 2.83
C ALA A 33 -10.17 17.25 1.62
N PHE A 34 -9.09 18.01 1.84
CA PHE A 34 -8.33 18.70 0.78
C PHE A 34 -7.16 17.87 0.24
N ARG A 35 -6.89 16.69 0.82
CA ARG A 35 -5.81 15.77 0.39
C ARG A 35 -6.28 14.62 -0.48
N LYS A 36 -7.52 14.68 -0.98
CA LYS A 36 -8.08 13.62 -1.81
C LYS A 36 -7.39 13.57 -3.17
N LEU A 37 -6.96 12.37 -3.54
CA LEU A 37 -6.42 12.11 -4.86
C LEU A 37 -7.55 12.10 -5.89
N ASN A 38 -7.35 12.77 -7.02
CA ASN A 38 -8.23 12.66 -8.18
C ASN A 38 -7.94 11.37 -8.99
N GLU A 39 -8.76 11.12 -10.01
CA GLU A 39 -8.65 9.90 -10.83
C GLU A 39 -7.35 9.83 -11.63
N GLN A 40 -6.87 10.97 -12.14
CA GLN A 40 -5.61 11.06 -12.88
C GLN A 40 -4.42 10.74 -11.97
N GLU A 41 -4.38 11.33 -10.78
CA GLU A 41 -3.40 11.06 -9.73
C GLU A 41 -3.37 9.59 -9.33
N THR A 42 -4.56 9.03 -9.10
CA THR A 42 -4.73 7.62 -8.76
C THR A 42 -4.17 6.71 -9.85
N SER A 43 -4.45 7.03 -11.12
CA SER A 43 -3.98 6.26 -12.28
C SER A 43 -2.47 6.35 -12.44
N GLN A 44 -1.88 7.54 -12.24
CA GLN A 44 -0.43 7.72 -12.25
C GLN A 44 0.25 6.90 -11.14
N ILE A 45 -0.29 6.94 -9.91
CA ILE A 45 0.22 6.12 -8.81
C ILE A 45 0.14 4.62 -9.16
N ALA A 46 -0.95 4.18 -9.77
CA ALA A 46 -1.10 2.79 -10.20
C ALA A 46 -0.04 2.38 -11.24
N GLN A 47 0.14 3.18 -12.28
CA GLN A 47 1.14 2.92 -13.32
C GLN A 47 2.57 2.86 -12.76
N ILE A 48 2.93 3.82 -11.90
CA ILE A 48 4.27 3.83 -11.30
C ILE A 48 4.41 2.66 -10.32
N SER A 49 3.37 2.29 -9.57
CA SER A 49 3.41 1.14 -8.65
C SER A 49 3.66 -0.20 -9.35
N GLU A 50 3.29 -0.32 -10.62
CA GLU A 50 3.53 -1.53 -11.43
C GLU A 50 4.98 -1.72 -11.83
N SER A 51 5.75 -0.63 -11.92
CA SER A 51 7.16 -0.67 -12.30
C SER A 51 8.11 -1.18 -11.20
N LEU A 52 7.57 -1.78 -10.12
CA LEU A 52 8.30 -2.25 -8.92
C LEU A 52 9.16 -1.14 -8.27
N LEU A 53 8.92 0.12 -8.61
CA LEU A 53 9.58 1.24 -7.97
C LEU A 53 9.11 1.32 -6.53
N MET A 54 10.06 1.43 -5.59
CA MET A 54 9.75 1.66 -4.19
C MET A 54 8.84 2.89 -4.05
N PRO A 55 7.87 2.90 -3.12
CA PRO A 55 6.99 4.05 -2.89
C PRO A 55 7.73 5.38 -2.71
N LYS A 56 8.94 5.37 -2.14
CA LYS A 56 9.82 6.55 -2.04
C LYS A 56 10.19 7.16 -3.40
N LYS A 57 10.40 6.33 -4.43
CA LYS A 57 10.66 6.79 -5.80
C LYS A 57 9.38 7.29 -6.49
N ILE A 58 8.25 6.66 -6.20
CA ILE A 58 6.92 7.15 -6.64
C ILE A 58 6.70 8.57 -6.10
N LYS A 59 6.99 8.80 -4.82
CA LYS A 59 6.96 10.14 -4.22
C LYS A 59 7.87 11.11 -4.99
N ALA A 60 9.15 10.80 -5.14
CA ALA A 60 10.10 11.70 -5.79
C ALA A 60 9.65 12.09 -7.21
N GLN A 61 9.16 11.10 -7.99
CA GLN A 61 8.67 11.32 -9.34
C GLN A 61 7.40 12.19 -9.36
N LEU A 62 6.41 11.90 -8.52
CA LEU A 62 5.17 12.67 -8.49
C LEU A 62 5.40 14.12 -8.02
N PHE A 63 6.24 14.33 -7.02
CA PHE A 63 6.58 15.67 -6.53
C PHE A 63 7.44 16.46 -7.53
N SER A 64 8.31 15.81 -8.30
CA SER A 64 9.12 16.50 -9.33
C SER A 64 8.30 16.99 -10.54
N GLN A 65 7.10 16.45 -10.73
CA GLN A 65 6.23 16.73 -11.87
C GLN A 65 5.09 17.71 -11.52
N ARG A 66 5.06 18.22 -10.28
CA ARG A 66 3.93 19.00 -9.75
C ARG A 66 4.39 20.32 -9.14
N GLU A 67 3.46 21.27 -9.11
CA GLU A 67 3.68 22.57 -8.46
C GLU A 67 3.79 22.42 -6.94
N SER A 68 4.38 23.44 -6.31
CA SER A 68 4.66 23.49 -4.86
C SER A 68 3.42 23.33 -3.97
N ASP A 69 2.22 23.55 -4.51
CA ASP A 69 0.96 23.61 -3.75
C ASP A 69 0.16 22.30 -3.75
N TRP A 70 0.74 21.18 -4.20
CA TRP A 70 0.05 19.88 -4.15
C TRP A 70 -0.16 19.44 -2.69
N PRO A 71 -1.40 19.39 -2.17
CA PRO A 71 -1.65 19.22 -0.73
C PRO A 71 -1.48 17.77 -0.24
N VAL A 72 -1.16 16.83 -1.14
CA VAL A 72 -1.03 15.41 -0.87
C VAL A 72 0.27 15.15 -0.12
N ILE A 73 0.18 14.41 0.99
CA ILE A 73 1.36 14.04 1.77
C ILE A 73 1.82 12.62 1.42
N PRO A 74 3.06 12.22 1.76
CA PRO A 74 3.58 10.89 1.43
C PRO A 74 2.70 9.74 1.92
N GLN A 75 2.04 9.91 3.08
CA GLN A 75 1.16 8.89 3.65
C GLN A 75 -0.03 8.57 2.74
N ASP A 76 -0.55 9.56 2.00
CA ASP A 76 -1.67 9.35 1.07
C ASP A 76 -1.25 8.46 -0.10
N ILE A 77 -0.02 8.65 -0.61
CA ILE A 77 0.57 7.80 -1.65
C ILE A 77 0.73 6.36 -1.13
N TYR A 78 1.28 6.19 0.09
CA TYR A 78 1.40 4.85 0.69
C TYR A 78 0.04 4.17 0.85
N ASN A 79 -0.96 4.90 1.33
CA ASN A 79 -2.33 4.38 1.50
C ASN A 79 -2.95 4.01 0.15
N GLN A 80 -2.73 4.83 -0.88
CA GLN A 80 -3.25 4.56 -2.22
C GLN A 80 -2.59 3.33 -2.85
N VAL A 81 -1.27 3.19 -2.75
CA VAL A 81 -0.55 1.99 -3.20
C VAL A 81 -1.04 0.75 -2.45
N LYS A 82 -1.25 0.85 -1.13
CA LYS A 82 -1.81 -0.24 -0.33
C LYS A 82 -3.21 -0.62 -0.80
N LYS A 83 -4.06 0.36 -1.10
CA LYS A 83 -5.41 0.13 -1.65
C LYS A 83 -5.34 -0.60 -2.98
N ILE A 84 -4.52 -0.12 -3.93
CA ILE A 84 -4.31 -0.76 -5.24
C ILE A 84 -3.85 -2.21 -5.07
N ASN A 85 -2.90 -2.48 -4.18
CA ASN A 85 -2.41 -3.84 -3.92
C ASN A 85 -3.50 -4.73 -3.31
N ASN A 86 -4.29 -4.22 -2.37
CA ASN A 86 -5.41 -4.96 -1.80
C ASN A 86 -6.48 -5.30 -2.85
N ASP A 87 -6.79 -4.35 -3.74
CA ASP A 87 -7.73 -4.55 -4.83
C ASP A 87 -7.21 -5.62 -5.82
N LYS A 88 -5.90 -5.60 -6.14
CA LYS A 88 -5.23 -6.64 -6.94
C LYS A 88 -5.33 -8.02 -6.28
N LEU A 89 -5.18 -8.09 -4.96
CA LEU A 89 -5.31 -9.33 -4.20
C LEU A 89 -6.77 -9.79 -4.08
N LYS A 90 -7.77 -8.94 -4.37
CA LYS A 90 -9.20 -9.24 -4.21
C LYS A 90 -9.53 -9.80 -2.82
N GLY A 91 -8.90 -9.26 -1.79
CA GLY A 91 -9.06 -9.70 -0.39
C GLY A 91 -8.33 -11.01 -0.02
N ARG A 92 -7.54 -11.59 -0.93
CA ARG A 92 -6.69 -12.75 -0.60
C ARG A 92 -5.48 -12.33 0.22
N ILE A 93 -4.99 -13.27 1.04
CA ILE A 93 -3.74 -13.09 1.76
C ILE A 93 -2.58 -13.07 0.75
N PRO A 94 -1.59 -12.16 0.88
CA PRO A 94 -0.49 -12.04 -0.07
C PRO A 94 0.26 -13.36 -0.31
N ILE A 95 0.52 -14.13 0.74
CA ILE A 95 1.25 -15.39 0.65
C ILE A 95 0.47 -16.47 -0.11
N ASP A 96 -0.86 -16.51 0.05
CA ASP A 96 -1.71 -17.45 -0.67
C ASP A 96 -1.75 -17.11 -2.16
N SER A 97 -1.79 -15.81 -2.49
CA SER A 97 -1.70 -15.35 -3.87
C SER A 97 -0.35 -15.70 -4.49
N LEU A 98 0.75 -15.52 -3.76
CA LEU A 98 2.08 -15.93 -4.21
C LEU A 98 2.16 -17.43 -4.46
N ILE A 99 1.75 -18.26 -3.49
CA ILE A 99 1.76 -19.72 -3.63
C ILE A 99 0.90 -20.17 -4.81
N LYS A 100 -0.25 -19.54 -5.01
CA LYS A 100 -1.11 -19.81 -6.16
C LYS A 100 -0.38 -19.53 -7.48
N THR A 101 0.22 -18.35 -7.62
CA THR A 101 1.00 -17.99 -8.82
C THR A 101 2.15 -18.96 -9.06
N LEU A 102 2.89 -19.34 -8.01
CA LEU A 102 3.98 -20.31 -8.13
C LEU A 102 3.50 -21.69 -8.60
N LYS A 103 2.32 -22.13 -8.14
CA LYS A 103 1.70 -23.37 -8.63
C LYS A 103 1.30 -23.28 -10.10
N GLU A 104 0.65 -22.18 -10.50
CA GLU A 104 0.21 -21.93 -11.88
C GLU A 104 1.39 -21.89 -12.85
N GLU A 105 2.47 -21.21 -12.46
CA GLU A 105 3.71 -21.09 -13.24
C GLU A 105 4.67 -22.29 -13.04
N LYS A 106 4.24 -23.33 -12.33
CA LYS A 106 4.98 -24.59 -12.10
C LYS A 106 6.36 -24.41 -11.45
N PHE A 107 6.52 -23.40 -10.62
CA PHE A 107 7.71 -23.24 -9.79
C PHE A 107 7.79 -24.34 -8.73
N VAL A 108 9.02 -24.73 -8.40
CA VAL A 108 9.29 -25.51 -7.19
C VAL A 108 9.38 -24.53 -6.03
N TRP A 109 8.68 -24.79 -4.93
CA TRP A 109 8.72 -23.94 -3.75
C TRP A 109 8.61 -24.75 -2.46
N SER A 110 9.13 -24.19 -1.38
CA SER A 110 9.04 -24.74 -0.03
C SER A 110 8.91 -23.61 0.98
N SER A 111 8.27 -23.92 2.11
CA SER A 111 8.11 -22.97 3.22
C SER A 111 8.31 -23.69 4.54
N ALA A 112 9.03 -23.09 5.47
CA ALA A 112 9.08 -23.53 6.86
C ALA A 112 8.16 -22.64 7.70
N LYS A 113 7.52 -23.27 8.69
CA LYS A 113 6.62 -22.62 9.65
C LYS A 113 7.12 -22.83 11.07
N ASP A 114 6.89 -21.87 11.94
CA ASP A 114 7.12 -22.03 13.37
C ASP A 114 5.98 -22.81 14.06
N THR A 115 6.08 -22.93 15.39
CA THR A 115 5.08 -23.61 16.23
C THR A 115 3.72 -22.92 16.24
N GLU A 116 3.67 -21.63 15.88
CA GLU A 116 2.44 -20.83 15.81
C GLU A 116 1.84 -20.82 14.39
N GLY A 117 2.53 -21.42 13.41
CA GLY A 117 2.09 -21.51 12.03
C GLY A 117 2.51 -20.33 11.16
N HIS A 118 3.33 -19.40 11.67
CA HIS A 118 3.89 -18.30 10.88
C HIS A 118 5.02 -18.80 9.97
N ILE A 119 5.08 -18.27 8.75
CA ILE A 119 6.14 -18.62 7.79
C ILE A 119 7.42 -17.87 8.16
N ASN A 120 8.47 -18.62 8.52
CA ASN A 120 9.78 -18.06 8.89
C ASN A 120 10.80 -18.12 7.74
N SER A 121 10.55 -18.95 6.73
CA SER A 121 11.41 -19.09 5.55
C SER A 121 10.58 -19.54 4.36
N PHE A 122 10.86 -18.96 3.21
CA PHE A 122 10.16 -19.25 1.97
C PHE A 122 11.16 -19.28 0.81
N PHE A 123 11.22 -20.40 0.10
CA PHE A 123 12.10 -20.59 -1.05
C PHE A 123 11.27 -20.94 -2.27
N PHE A 124 11.66 -20.42 -3.43
CA PHE A 124 11.07 -20.80 -4.70
C PHE A 124 12.15 -20.76 -5.79
N ASN A 125 12.02 -21.62 -6.79
CA ASN A 125 12.93 -21.65 -7.91
C ASN A 125 12.20 -22.07 -9.20
N GLN A 126 12.65 -21.53 -10.31
CA GLN A 126 12.20 -21.94 -11.63
C GLN A 126 12.72 -23.35 -11.95
N PRO A 127 11.91 -24.27 -12.51
CA PRO A 127 12.37 -25.61 -12.86
C PRO A 127 13.56 -25.60 -13.82
N LEU A 128 13.62 -24.61 -14.73
CA LEU A 128 14.75 -24.44 -15.64
C LEU A 128 16.04 -24.08 -14.90
N SER A 129 15.96 -23.20 -13.90
CA SER A 129 17.11 -22.82 -13.07
C SER A 129 17.69 -24.03 -12.34
N ILE A 130 16.83 -24.91 -11.82
CA ILE A 130 17.27 -26.18 -11.20
C ILE A 130 17.99 -27.07 -12.21
N LYS A 131 17.45 -27.22 -13.44
CA LYS A 131 18.10 -28.01 -14.49
C LYS A 131 19.46 -27.43 -14.88
N LEU A 132 19.57 -26.11 -14.99
CA LEU A 132 20.83 -25.44 -15.29
C LEU A 132 21.84 -25.65 -14.17
N LEU A 133 21.42 -25.58 -12.90
CA LEU A 133 22.29 -25.84 -11.76
C LEU A 133 22.88 -27.26 -11.77
N TYR A 134 22.10 -28.27 -12.18
CA TYR A 134 22.62 -29.63 -12.36
C TYR A 134 23.63 -29.76 -13.51
N GLY A 135 23.47 -28.98 -14.58
CA GLY A 135 24.39 -28.99 -15.73
C GLY A 135 25.63 -28.13 -15.55
N PHE A 136 25.55 -27.10 -14.72
CA PHE A 136 26.61 -26.12 -14.46
C PHE A 136 26.75 -25.92 -12.94
N PRO A 137 27.60 -26.71 -12.26
CA PRO A 137 27.69 -26.69 -10.79
C PRO A 137 28.33 -25.41 -10.23
N ASN A 138 28.92 -24.58 -11.09
CA ASN A 138 29.53 -23.32 -10.70
C ASN A 138 28.45 -22.24 -10.58
N VAL A 139 28.20 -21.79 -9.35
CA VAL A 139 27.25 -20.71 -9.05
C VAL A 139 28.02 -19.46 -8.65
N ILE A 140 27.70 -18.33 -9.28
CA ILE A 140 28.16 -17.02 -8.83
C ILE A 140 27.06 -16.43 -7.96
N LEU A 141 27.30 -16.36 -6.65
CA LEU A 141 26.43 -15.64 -5.73
C LEU A 141 26.78 -14.15 -5.79
N MET A 142 25.88 -13.35 -6.34
CA MET A 142 25.99 -11.89 -6.27
C MET A 142 25.10 -11.42 -5.11
N ASP A 143 25.73 -11.01 -4.01
CA ASP A 143 25.01 -10.39 -2.91
C ASP A 143 24.59 -8.97 -3.32
N CYS A 144 23.34 -8.83 -3.74
CA CYS A 144 22.71 -7.54 -4.00
C CYS A 144 22.00 -7.04 -2.73
N THR A 145 22.71 -6.97 -1.61
CA THR A 145 22.18 -6.36 -0.39
C THR A 145 21.95 -4.88 -0.62
N TYR A 146 20.68 -4.51 -0.75
CA TYR A 146 20.25 -3.11 -0.84
C TYR A 146 20.59 -2.41 0.49
N LYS A 147 21.58 -1.50 0.48
CA LYS A 147 21.83 -0.59 1.61
C LYS A 147 20.59 0.27 1.83
N THR A 148 19.83 -0.05 2.87
CA THR A 148 18.83 0.88 3.41
C THR A 148 19.57 1.94 4.23
N ASN A 149 19.71 3.14 3.65
CA ASN A 149 20.20 4.30 4.41
C ASN A 149 19.27 4.57 5.61
N LYS A 150 19.88 4.73 6.79
CA LYS A 150 19.25 5.30 7.99
C LYS A 150 18.92 6.77 7.77
#